data_AF-A0A1A9BB81-F1
#
_entry.id   AF-A0A1A9BB81-F1
#
_cell.length_a   1.000
_cell.length_b   1.000
_cell.length_c   1.000
_cell.angle_alpha   90.00
_cell.angle_beta   90.00
_cell.angle_gamma   90.00
#
_symmetry.space_group_name_H-M   'P 1'
#
loop_
_entity.id
_entity.type
_entity.pdbx_description
1 polymer ?
#
loop_
_entity_poly.entity_id
_entity_poly.type
_entity_poly.pdbx_seq_one_letter_code
_entity_poly.pdbx_strand_id
1 'polypeptide(L)' 'MSRHDEPNEYGFAGGATAPEPPAGGRADERDRAEQVAVPGDDLTEPVADALEEETQDEREARPAERRR' A
#
# COMPACT_ATOMS: atom_id res chain seq x y z
N MET A 1 -5.30 32.18 29.53
CA MET A 1 -5.05 30.82 30.03
C MET A 1 -5.72 29.88 29.03
N SER A 2 -4.95 28.96 28.46
CA SER A 2 -5.31 28.23 27.25
C SER A 2 -6.36 27.16 27.55
N ARG A 3 -7.43 27.05 26.75
CA ARG A 3 -8.55 26.10 26.91
C ARG A 3 -8.15 24.61 26.89
N HIS A 4 -6.87 24.34 26.68
CA HIS A 4 -6.27 23.01 26.61
C HIS A 4 -5.90 22.43 27.98
N ASP A 5 -5.86 23.27 29.02
CA ASP A 5 -5.53 22.84 30.39
C ASP A 5 -6.78 22.44 31.20
N GLU A 6 -7.99 22.55 30.61
CA GLU A 6 -9.25 22.18 31.25
C GLU A 6 -9.55 20.68 31.06
N PRO A 7 -10.02 19.97 32.10
CA PRO A 7 -10.52 18.61 31.96
C PRO A 7 -11.64 18.51 30.92
N ASN A 8 -11.60 17.48 30.07
CA ASN A 8 -12.72 17.18 29.17
C ASN A 8 -13.97 16.75 29.95
N GLU A 9 -15.08 16.48 29.25
CA GLU A 9 -16.38 16.10 29.85
C GLU A 9 -16.32 14.82 30.72
N TYR A 10 -15.26 14.03 30.58
CA TYR A 10 -15.00 12.83 31.38
C TYR A 10 -14.01 13.07 32.53
N GLY A 11 -13.64 14.33 32.78
CA GLY A 11 -12.70 14.72 33.84
C GLY A 11 -11.23 14.48 33.51
N PHE A 12 -10.88 14.21 32.24
CA PHE A 12 -9.50 13.99 31.82
C PHE A 12 -8.88 15.28 31.28
N ALA A 13 -7.87 15.81 31.98
CA ALA A 13 -7.19 17.07 31.63
C ALA A 13 -5.93 16.90 30.79
N GLY A 14 -5.70 15.72 30.19
CA GLY A 14 -4.44 15.44 29.51
C GLY A 14 -3.28 15.38 30.50
N GLY A 15 -2.93 14.19 30.98
CA GLY A 15 -1.67 14.02 31.71
C GLY A 15 -0.50 14.47 30.83
N ALA A 16 0.62 14.87 31.44
CA ALA A 16 1.84 15.18 30.70
C ALA A 16 2.15 13.99 29.76
N THR A 17 2.09 14.22 28.45
CA THR A 17 2.54 13.20 27.50
C THR A 17 4.03 12.98 27.79
N ALA A 18 4.47 11.73 27.66
CA ALA A 18 5.90 11.45 27.73
C ALA A 18 6.64 12.34 26.72
N PRO A 19 7.90 12.74 27.01
CA PRO A 19 8.70 13.48 26.05
C PRO A 19 8.71 12.76 24.70
N GLU A 20 8.73 13.54 23.61
CA GLU A 20 8.92 12.97 22.28
C GLU A 20 10.19 12.11 22.28
N PRO A 21 10.11 10.85 21.80
CA PRO A 21 11.31 10.03 21.71
C PRO A 21 12.34 10.70 20.79
N PRO A 22 13.64 10.57 21.07
CA PRO A 22 14.67 11.14 20.23
C PRO A 22 14.54 10.60 18.79
N ALA A 23 14.76 11.48 17.80
CA ALA A 23 14.80 11.08 16.40
C ALA A 23 15.84 9.95 16.22
N GLY A 24 15.43 8.83 15.63
CA GLY A 24 16.28 7.64 15.51
C GLY A 24 16.37 6.79 16.79
N GLY A 25 15.26 6.67 17.53
CA GLY A 25 15.10 5.71 18.62
C GLY A 25 15.55 4.30 18.21
N ARG A 26 15.89 3.44 19.20
CA ARG A 26 16.33 2.07 18.92
C ARG A 26 15.28 1.38 18.06
N ALA A 27 15.72 0.82 16.92
CA ALA A 27 14.86 0.07 16.02
C ALA A 27 14.00 -0.92 16.81
N ASP A 28 12.70 -0.69 16.83
CA ASP A 28 11.74 -1.61 17.45
C ASP A 28 11.31 -2.69 16.44
N GLU A 29 10.51 -3.66 16.88
CA GLU A 29 10.06 -4.74 16.00
C GLU A 29 9.17 -4.22 14.86
N ARG A 30 8.51 -3.07 15.05
CA ARG A 30 7.67 -2.40 14.06
C ARG A 30 8.55 -1.79 12.96
N ASP A 31 9.65 -1.13 13.35
CA ASP A 31 10.64 -0.57 12.42
C ASP A 31 11.31 -1.64 11.54
N ARG A 32 11.45 -2.88 12.03
CA ARG A 32 12.00 -4.00 11.23
C ARG A 32 10.99 -4.56 10.24
N ALA A 33 9.71 -4.61 10.62
CA ALA A 33 8.64 -5.06 9.72
C ALA A 33 8.47 -4.11 8.52
N GLU A 34 8.73 -2.81 8.72
CA GLU A 34 8.69 -1.80 7.67
C GLU A 34 9.89 -1.85 6.71
N GLN A 35 10.96 -2.56 7.06
CA GLN A 35 12.15 -2.75 6.21
C GLN A 35 12.02 -3.91 5.22
N VAL A 36 10.85 -4.54 5.13
CA VAL A 36 10.61 -5.57 4.11
C VAL A 36 10.47 -4.89 2.75
N ALA A 37 11.52 -4.95 1.94
CA ALA A 37 11.48 -4.49 0.55
C ALA A 37 10.40 -5.28 -0.20
N VAL A 38 9.34 -4.59 -0.62
CA VAL A 38 8.40 -5.12 -1.60
C VAL A 38 9.14 -5.12 -2.95
N PRO A 39 9.17 -6.25 -3.66
CA PRO A 39 9.71 -6.28 -5.03
C PRO A 39 9.05 -5.18 -5.86
N GLY A 40 9.87 -4.38 -6.55
CA GLY A 40 9.38 -3.35 -7.48
C GLY A 40 8.94 -3.93 -8.82
N ASP A 41 8.94 -5.26 -8.96
CA ASP A 41 8.58 -5.96 -10.18
C ASP A 41 7.07 -5.91 -10.41
N ASP A 42 6.68 -5.87 -11.69
CA ASP A 42 5.28 -5.95 -12.07
C ASP A 42 4.77 -7.40 -11.92
N LEU A 43 4.05 -7.66 -10.83
CA LEU A 43 3.44 -8.97 -10.57
C LEU A 43 2.27 -9.29 -11.51
N THR A 44 1.83 -8.34 -12.34
CA THR A 44 0.71 -8.51 -13.28
C THR A 44 1.16 -8.90 -14.68
N GLU A 45 2.46 -8.79 -15.01
CA GLU A 45 3.01 -9.14 -16.32
C GLU A 45 2.64 -10.58 -16.75
N PRO A 46 2.78 -11.65 -15.92
CA PRO A 46 2.40 -13.00 -16.35
C PRO A 46 0.90 -13.16 -16.63
N VAL A 47 0.06 -12.36 -15.98
CA VAL A 47 -1.39 -12.37 -16.21
C VAL A 47 -1.73 -11.60 -17.48
N ALA A 48 -1.05 -10.48 -17.74
CA ALA A 48 -1.20 -9.71 -18.96
C ALA A 48 -0.78 -10.54 -20.18
N ASP A 49 0.36 -11.22 -20.11
CA ASP A 49 0.86 -12.10 -21.18
C ASP A 49 -0.14 -13.23 -21.49
N ALA A 50 -0.67 -13.89 -20.47
CA ALA A 50 -1.65 -14.97 -20.65
C ALA A 50 -2.96 -14.49 -21.31
N LEU A 51 -3.41 -13.27 -21.00
CA LEU A 51 -4.59 -12.66 -21.63
C LEU A 51 -4.31 -12.23 -23.08
N GLU A 52 -3.09 -11.77 -23.38
CA GLU A 52 -2.69 -11.45 -24.74
C GLU A 52 -2.59 -12.69 -25.62
N GLU A 53 -2.02 -13.80 -25.12
CA GLU A 53 -1.95 -15.08 -25.83
C GLU A 53 -3.35 -15.59 -26.22
N GLU A 54 -4.28 -15.64 -25.26
CA GLU A 54 -5.66 -16.09 -25.50
C GLU A 54 -6.37 -15.26 -26.59
N THR A 55 -6.20 -13.94 -26.58
CA THR A 55 -6.86 -13.04 -27.54
C THR A 55 -6.18 -13.01 -28.92
N GLN A 56 -4.90 -13.37 -29.02
CA GLN A 56 -4.18 -13.49 -30.29
C GLN A 56 -4.55 -14.78 -31.02
N ASP A 57 -4.65 -15.90 -30.30
CA ASP A 57 -5.10 -17.19 -30.85
C ASP A 57 -6.51 -17.09 -31.47
N GLU A 58 -7.43 -16.36 -30.82
CA GLU A 58 -8.78 -16.12 -31.34
C GLU A 58 -8.79 -15.22 -32.60
N ARG A 59 -7.83 -14.30 -32.75
CA ARG A 59 -7.73 -13.44 -33.94
C ARG A 59 -7.17 -14.17 -35.14
N GLU A 60 -6.20 -15.05 -34.95
CA GLU A 60 -5.56 -15.81 -36.03
C GLU A 60 -6.48 -16.92 -36.56
N ALA A 61 -7.37 -17.45 -35.71
CA ALA A 61 -8.35 -18.47 -36.09
C ALA A 61 -9.54 -17.95 -36.93
N ARG A 62 -9.75 -16.64 -37.08
CA ARG A 62 -10.82 -16.14 -37.97
C ARG A 62 -10.35 -16.14 -39.42
N PRO A 63 -10.89 -17.01 -40.30
CA PRO A 63 -10.62 -16.89 -41.72
C PRO A 63 -11.14 -15.53 -42.17
N ALA A 64 -10.27 -14.73 -42.79
CA ALA A 64 -10.69 -13.52 -43.48
C ALA A 64 -11.78 -13.93 -44.50
N GLU A 65 -13.04 -13.61 -44.21
CA GLU A 65 -14.14 -13.79 -45.16
C GLU A 65 -13.77 -13.03 -46.43
N ARG A 66 -13.33 -13.79 -47.44
CA ARG A 66 -13.15 -13.34 -48.82
C ARG A 66 -14.50 -12.83 -49.32
N ARG A 67 -14.75 -11.53 -49.13
CA ARG A 67 -15.76 -10.81 -49.90
C ARG A 67 -15.25 -10.69 -51.33
N ARG A 68 -15.86 -11.48 -52.21
CA ARG A 68 -15.76 -11.39 -53.65
C ARG A 68 -16.71 -10.32 -54.16
#